data_AF-A0A8S3Z1H6-F1
#
_entry.id   AF-A0A8S3Z1H6-F1
#
_cell.length_a   1.000
_cell.length_b   1.000
_cell.length_c   1.000
_cell.angle_alpha   90.00
_cell.angle_beta   90.00
_cell.angle_gamma   90.00
#
_symmetry.space_group_name_H-M   'P 1'
#
loop_
_entity.id
_entity.type
_entity.pdbx_description
1 polymer ?
#
loop_
_entity_poly.entity_id
_entity_poly.type
_entity_poly.pdbx_seq_one_letter_code
_entity_poly.pdbx_strand_id
1 'polypeptide(L)'
;EQIKLFNKMDTNKDGLISLAELESGLHMSSSVHSPSAATQPQTLKHSQSQKSRPPSLSQSKGKKLRTFTTESHKLNDRETLLFSSVPHNEDGSASPEDILDLWDQLGIVHGSDLLMSLGFNTDRQINMSDLTAVLNEVLADLSSSDPVCFAALIGYQHELRHLRSALNEAVEENKKLQQDLSQANAYNSLLAIDMDDSHFQVDEYWKSKLLDTLRNIKGAYR
;
A
#
# COMPACT_ATOMS: atom_id res chain seq x y z
N GLU A 1 -30.01 -24.61 -5.32
CA GLU A 1 -28.84 -25.52 -5.44
C GLU A 1 -27.51 -24.81 -5.17
N GLN A 2 -27.35 -23.55 -5.58
CA GLN A 2 -26.13 -22.75 -5.35
C GLN A 2 -25.71 -22.63 -3.87
N ILE A 3 -26.66 -22.46 -2.94
CA ILE A 3 -26.38 -22.39 -1.48
C ILE A 3 -25.80 -23.71 -0.95
N LYS A 4 -26.22 -24.85 -1.51
CA LYS A 4 -25.71 -26.17 -1.09
C LYS A 4 -24.26 -26.39 -1.57
N LEU A 5 -23.92 -25.89 -2.75
CA LEU A 5 -22.55 -25.92 -3.28
C LEU A 5 -21.65 -24.98 -2.48
N PHE A 6 -22.15 -23.79 -2.16
CA PHE A 6 -21.43 -22.82 -1.33
C PHE A 6 -21.04 -23.43 0.03
N ASN A 7 -22.01 -23.97 0.77
CA ASN A 7 -21.77 -24.62 2.06
C ASN A 7 -20.92 -25.91 1.98
N LYS A 8 -20.72 -26.44 0.77
CA LYS A 8 -19.89 -27.63 0.53
C LYS A 8 -18.43 -27.26 0.27
N MET A 9 -18.16 -26.07 -0.27
CA MET A 9 -16.81 -25.56 -0.54
C MET A 9 -16.29 -24.69 0.61
N ASP A 10 -17.17 -23.97 1.30
CA ASP A 10 -16.89 -23.22 2.53
C ASP A 10 -16.68 -24.21 3.70
N THR A 11 -15.43 -24.65 3.87
CA THR A 11 -15.07 -25.74 4.79
C THR A 11 -14.91 -25.21 6.22
N ASN A 12 -14.44 -23.97 6.35
CA ASN A 12 -14.26 -23.30 7.63
C ASN A 12 -15.53 -22.56 8.11
N LYS A 13 -16.59 -22.47 7.27
CA LYS A 13 -17.88 -21.81 7.55
C LYS A 13 -17.74 -20.32 7.85
N ASP A 14 -16.76 -19.67 7.26
CA ASP A 14 -16.53 -18.24 7.44
C ASP A 14 -17.41 -17.38 6.50
N GLY A 15 -18.18 -18.03 5.61
CA GLY A 15 -19.08 -17.35 4.69
C GLY A 15 -18.37 -16.79 3.45
N LEU A 16 -17.11 -17.16 3.22
CA LEU A 16 -16.32 -16.88 2.03
C LEU A 16 -15.75 -18.21 1.50
N ILE A 17 -15.22 -18.20 0.27
CA ILE A 17 -14.51 -19.35 -0.29
C ILE A 17 -13.12 -18.85 -0.65
N SER A 18 -12.12 -19.26 0.12
CA SER A 18 -10.73 -18.95 -0.18
C SER A 18 -10.24 -19.71 -1.42
N LEU A 19 -9.16 -19.26 -2.06
CA LEU A 19 -8.60 -19.93 -3.24
C LEU A 19 -8.19 -21.39 -2.94
N ALA A 20 -7.69 -21.64 -1.72
CA ALA A 20 -7.38 -22.98 -1.24
C ALA A 20 -8.64 -23.87 -1.12
N GLU A 21 -9.76 -23.33 -0.66
CA GLU A 21 -11.06 -24.02 -0.57
C GLU A 21 -11.75 -24.20 -1.92
N LEU A 22 -11.47 -23.33 -2.88
CA LEU A 22 -11.92 -23.47 -4.26
C LEU A 22 -11.19 -24.63 -4.96
N GLU A 23 -9.86 -24.67 -4.84
CA GLU A 23 -9.05 -25.78 -5.35
C GLU A 23 -9.49 -27.09 -4.68
N SER A 24 -9.54 -27.05 -3.34
CA SER A 24 -10.50 -27.72 -2.45
C SER A 24 -11.68 -28.50 -3.03
N GLY A 25 -12.64 -27.72 -3.54
CA GLY A 25 -13.91 -28.22 -4.03
C GLY A 25 -13.82 -28.74 -5.46
N LEU A 26 -12.92 -28.19 -6.28
CA LEU A 26 -12.74 -28.55 -7.69
C LEU A 26 -12.14 -29.95 -7.87
N HIS A 27 -11.22 -30.36 -6.99
CA HIS A 27 -10.69 -31.73 -7.04
C HIS A 27 -11.63 -32.80 -6.45
N MET A 28 -12.73 -32.39 -5.82
CA MET A 28 -13.81 -33.30 -5.41
C MET A 28 -14.85 -33.53 -6.53
N SER A 29 -14.96 -32.62 -7.50
CA SER A 29 -15.89 -32.74 -8.63
C SER A 29 -15.29 -33.41 -9.87
N SER A 30 -13.97 -33.62 -9.91
CA SER A 30 -13.27 -34.27 -11.02
C SER A 30 -13.36 -35.80 -11.06
N SER A 31 -14.05 -36.44 -10.11
CA SER A 31 -14.19 -37.91 -10.10
C SER A 31 -15.35 -38.44 -10.96
N VAL A 32 -16.01 -37.63 -11.79
CA VAL A 32 -17.14 -38.13 -12.60
C VAL A 32 -17.08 -37.59 -14.03
N HIS A 33 -16.63 -38.49 -14.93
CA HIS A 33 -16.70 -38.46 -16.40
C HIS A 33 -15.62 -37.70 -17.19
N SER A 34 -14.62 -38.44 -17.67
CA SER A 34 -14.20 -38.33 -19.08
C SER A 34 -15.37 -38.77 -19.97
N PRO A 35 -15.68 -38.07 -21.08
CA PRO A 35 -14.92 -38.27 -22.32
C PRO A 35 -14.68 -37.02 -23.20
N SER A 36 -13.64 -37.15 -24.01
CA SER A 36 -13.36 -36.55 -25.32
C SER A 36 -14.51 -35.83 -26.07
N ALA A 37 -14.29 -34.57 -26.49
CA ALA A 37 -14.25 -34.11 -27.90
C ALA A 37 -14.45 -32.58 -28.03
N ALA A 38 -13.82 -32.03 -29.07
CA ALA A 38 -13.77 -30.63 -29.49
C ALA A 38 -15.09 -29.82 -29.51
N THR A 39 -15.01 -28.50 -29.27
CA THR A 39 -15.44 -27.40 -30.19
C THR A 39 -15.30 -26.02 -29.52
N GLN A 40 -14.97 -25.03 -30.36
CA GLN A 40 -14.61 -23.62 -30.15
C GLN A 40 -15.54 -22.74 -29.26
N PRO A 41 -15.05 -21.57 -28.78
CA PRO A 41 -15.81 -20.65 -27.94
C PRO A 41 -16.85 -19.83 -28.74
N GLN A 42 -18.13 -20.01 -28.42
CA GLN A 42 -19.22 -19.16 -28.88
C GLN A 42 -19.44 -18.01 -27.90
N THR A 43 -19.25 -16.80 -28.40
CA THR A 43 -19.56 -15.54 -27.72
C THR A 43 -21.07 -15.32 -27.72
N LEU A 44 -21.66 -15.15 -26.54
CA LEU A 44 -23.05 -14.71 -26.41
C LEU A 44 -23.11 -13.46 -25.52
N LYS A 45 -23.44 -12.36 -26.19
CA LYS A 45 -23.89 -11.09 -25.62
C LYS A 45 -25.34 -11.27 -25.15
N HIS A 46 -25.69 -10.86 -23.92
CA HIS A 46 -26.93 -10.10 -23.70
C HIS A 46 -27.06 -9.49 -22.28
N SER A 47 -27.46 -8.21 -22.28
CA SER A 47 -28.28 -7.44 -21.31
C SER A 47 -27.97 -7.40 -19.80
N GLN A 48 -27.54 -6.21 -19.36
CA GLN A 48 -28.37 -5.22 -18.65
C GLN A 48 -29.49 -5.76 -17.73
N SER A 49 -29.29 -5.69 -16.41
CA SER A 49 -30.10 -4.84 -15.49
C SER A 49 -29.74 -5.04 -14.01
N GLN A 50 -29.51 -3.90 -13.36
CA GLN A 50 -29.85 -3.48 -12.00
C GLN A 50 -29.81 -4.43 -10.79
N LYS A 51 -29.05 -3.96 -9.78
CA LYS A 51 -29.32 -3.92 -8.32
C LYS A 51 -29.60 -5.26 -7.62
N SER A 52 -28.70 -5.65 -6.70
CA SER A 52 -28.92 -5.46 -5.25
C SER A 52 -27.76 -5.97 -4.36
N ARG A 53 -27.20 -5.04 -3.55
CA ARG A 53 -26.67 -5.15 -2.17
C ARG A 53 -25.42 -6.06 -1.86
N PRO A 54 -24.83 -5.99 -0.64
CA PRO A 54 -23.53 -5.35 -0.29
C PRO A 54 -22.43 -6.37 0.14
N PRO A 55 -21.21 -5.96 0.51
CA PRO A 55 -20.69 -6.21 1.89
C PRO A 55 -19.77 -5.08 2.42
N SER A 56 -19.80 -4.64 3.68
CA SER A 56 -19.20 -5.18 4.92
C SER A 56 -17.66 -5.17 5.01
N LEU A 57 -17.15 -4.96 6.24
CA LEU A 57 -15.77 -5.10 6.75
C LEU A 57 -14.83 -3.89 6.55
N SER A 58 -14.01 -3.42 7.50
CA SER A 58 -13.64 -3.89 8.84
C SER A 58 -13.15 -2.70 9.66
N GLN A 59 -13.50 -2.65 10.95
CA GLN A 59 -12.87 -1.74 11.91
C GLN A 59 -11.39 -2.08 12.08
N SER A 60 -10.51 -1.10 11.85
CA SER A 60 -9.21 -1.06 12.51
C SER A 60 -8.93 0.35 12.99
N LYS A 61 -8.64 0.46 14.28
CA LYS A 61 -8.38 1.71 15.00
C LYS A 61 -7.03 2.29 14.53
N GLY A 62 -7.08 3.33 13.70
CA GLY A 62 -5.91 4.06 13.21
C GLY A 62 -5.62 5.32 14.02
N LYS A 63 -4.41 5.38 14.59
CA LYS A 63 -3.85 6.53 15.28
C LYS A 63 -3.56 7.67 14.30
N LYS A 64 -3.80 8.88 14.80
CA LYS A 64 -3.57 10.21 14.21
C LYS A 64 -2.14 10.37 13.67
N LEU A 65 -1.96 10.71 12.39
CA LEU A 65 -0.72 11.35 11.94
C LEU A 65 -0.94 12.36 10.81
N ARG A 66 -0.11 13.40 10.87
CA ARG A 66 -0.24 14.73 10.28
C ARG A 66 -0.03 14.71 8.76
N THR A 67 -0.78 15.57 8.09
CA THR A 67 -0.66 15.95 6.69
C THR A 67 0.67 16.65 6.41
N PHE A 68 1.43 16.14 5.44
CA PHE A 68 2.42 16.92 4.71
C PHE A 68 2.07 16.85 3.22
N THR A 69 1.79 18.02 2.65
CA THR A 69 1.59 18.23 1.22
C THR A 69 2.93 18.10 0.51
N THR A 70 3.09 17.06 -0.30
CA THR A 70 4.26 16.84 -1.14
C THR A 70 4.01 17.40 -2.54
N GLU A 71 4.62 18.54 -2.81
CA GLU A 71 4.84 19.03 -4.18
C GLU A 71 5.72 18.01 -4.90
N SER A 72 5.15 17.38 -5.93
CA SER A 72 5.93 16.66 -6.92
C SER A 72 6.72 17.69 -7.72
N HIS A 73 8.03 17.55 -7.84
CA HIS A 73 8.81 17.66 -9.08
C HIS A 73 10.32 17.65 -8.79
N LYS A 74 11.03 16.83 -9.58
CA LYS A 74 12.50 16.62 -9.68
C LYS A 74 13.15 15.70 -8.64
N LEU A 75 12.96 14.39 -8.85
CA LEU A 75 13.81 13.33 -8.27
C LEU A 75 15.07 13.04 -9.11
N ASN A 76 15.56 14.01 -9.90
CA ASN A 76 16.80 13.83 -10.67
C ASN A 76 18.06 14.31 -9.93
N ASP A 77 17.93 15.02 -8.80
CA ASP A 77 19.07 15.58 -8.05
C ASP A 77 19.32 14.88 -6.69
N ARG A 78 18.54 13.85 -6.34
CA ARG A 78 18.79 13.06 -5.10
C ARG A 78 19.68 11.84 -5.33
N GLU A 79 20.17 11.65 -6.55
CA GLU A 79 20.96 10.48 -6.93
C GLU A 79 22.41 10.53 -6.41
N THR A 80 22.84 11.67 -5.87
CA THR A 80 24.21 11.88 -5.34
C THR A 80 24.26 12.27 -3.87
N LEU A 81 23.17 12.11 -3.10
CA LEU A 81 23.23 12.27 -1.65
C LEU A 81 23.85 11.02 -1.01
N LEU A 82 25.07 10.69 -1.42
CA LEU A 82 25.89 9.74 -0.68
C LEU A 82 26.05 10.33 0.73
N PHE A 83 25.94 9.47 1.74
CA PHE A 83 26.04 9.84 3.15
C PHE A 83 24.86 10.59 3.78
N SER A 84 23.67 10.66 3.19
CA SER A 84 22.52 11.34 3.86
C SER A 84 22.16 10.80 5.27
N SER A 85 22.65 9.62 5.64
CA SER A 85 22.51 9.01 6.96
C SER A 85 23.56 9.45 7.98
N VAL A 86 24.67 10.04 7.55
CA VAL A 86 25.74 10.54 8.43
C VAL A 86 25.25 11.86 9.05
N PRO A 87 25.52 12.13 10.33
CA PRO A 87 25.30 13.45 10.91
C PRO A 87 26.29 14.46 10.29
N HIS A 88 25.77 15.61 9.87
CA HIS A 88 26.58 16.70 9.29
C HIS A 88 26.36 17.98 10.06
N ASN A 89 27.39 18.81 10.11
CA ASN A 89 27.29 20.19 10.57
C ASN A 89 26.50 21.04 9.56
N GLU A 90 26.05 22.23 9.98
CA GLU A 90 25.30 23.17 9.13
C GLU A 90 26.05 23.55 7.84
N ASP A 91 27.39 23.44 7.87
CA ASP A 91 28.29 23.72 6.74
C ASP A 91 28.45 22.54 5.76
N GLY A 92 27.82 21.39 6.02
CA GLY A 92 27.91 20.18 5.17
C GLY A 92 29.16 19.32 5.40
N SER A 93 29.90 19.58 6.48
CA SER A 93 31.03 18.78 6.92
C SER A 93 30.63 17.72 7.95
N ALA A 94 31.26 16.55 7.91
CA ALA A 94 31.07 15.46 8.88
C ALA A 94 32.35 15.20 9.69
N SER A 95 32.17 14.61 10.88
CA SER A 95 33.28 14.03 11.62
C SER A 95 33.80 12.79 10.88
N PRO A 96 35.12 12.58 10.79
CA PRO A 96 35.68 11.36 10.22
C PRO A 96 35.25 10.11 11.00
N GLU A 97 35.04 10.21 12.32
CA GLU A 97 34.54 9.11 13.14
C GLU A 97 33.15 8.63 12.67
N ASP A 98 32.22 9.55 12.36
CA ASP A 98 30.88 9.20 11.88
C ASP A 98 30.91 8.51 10.50
N ILE A 99 31.88 8.88 9.65
CA ILE A 99 32.09 8.25 8.34
C ILE A 99 32.67 6.85 8.52
N LEU A 100 33.64 6.69 9.42
CA LEU A 100 34.26 5.40 9.74
C LEU A 100 33.24 4.44 10.35
N ASP A 101 32.38 4.92 11.25
CA ASP A 101 31.28 4.12 11.82
C ASP A 101 30.28 3.67 10.74
N LEU A 102 29.94 4.55 9.78
CA LEU A 102 29.10 4.16 8.65
C LEU A 102 29.80 3.10 7.80
N TRP A 103 31.08 3.28 7.50
CA TRP A 103 31.84 2.35 6.68
C TRP A 103 32.02 0.98 7.35
N ASP A 104 32.22 0.95 8.67
CA ASP A 104 32.24 -0.29 9.45
C ASP A 104 30.89 -1.02 9.39
N GLN A 105 29.76 -0.29 9.51
CA GLN A 105 28.42 -0.86 9.34
C GLN A 105 28.17 -1.40 7.93
N LEU A 106 28.80 -0.81 6.91
CA LEU A 106 28.77 -1.29 5.53
C LEU A 106 29.76 -2.45 5.28
N GLY A 107 30.57 -2.84 6.27
CA GLY A 107 31.56 -3.90 6.19
C GLY A 107 32.87 -3.50 5.51
N ILE A 108 33.14 -2.19 5.38
CA ILE A 108 34.36 -1.66 4.77
C ILE A 108 35.47 -1.64 5.82
N VAL A 109 36.42 -2.57 5.69
CA VAL A 109 37.58 -2.67 6.59
C VAL A 109 38.67 -1.68 6.17
N HIS A 110 39.39 -1.10 7.14
CA HIS A 110 40.45 -0.10 6.91
C HIS A 110 39.94 1.24 6.35
N GLY A 111 38.77 1.69 6.80
CA GLY A 111 38.19 2.97 6.38
C GLY A 111 39.12 4.17 6.55
N SER A 112 39.96 4.19 7.61
CA SER A 112 40.92 5.26 7.84
C SER A 112 41.98 5.34 6.73
N ASP A 113 42.50 4.18 6.30
CA ASP A 113 43.50 4.11 5.23
C ASP A 113 42.89 4.50 3.89
N LEU A 114 41.62 4.14 3.66
CA LEU A 114 40.86 4.57 2.49
C LEU A 114 40.68 6.09 2.45
N LEU A 115 40.27 6.72 3.55
CA LEU A 115 40.14 8.19 3.63
C LEU A 115 41.48 8.87 3.33
N MET A 116 42.57 8.38 3.91
CA MET A 116 43.91 8.89 3.61
C MET A 116 44.31 8.70 2.15
N SER A 117 43.99 7.55 1.55
CA SER A 117 44.26 7.27 0.13
C SER A 117 43.47 8.18 -0.82
N LEU A 118 42.27 8.57 -0.41
CA LEU A 118 41.41 9.54 -1.11
C LEU A 118 41.86 10.99 -0.88
N GLY A 119 42.89 11.22 -0.05
CA GLY A 119 43.44 12.55 0.23
C GLY A 119 42.79 13.28 1.40
N PHE A 120 41.93 12.62 2.17
CA PHE A 120 41.28 13.21 3.35
C PHE A 120 42.07 12.93 4.62
N ASN A 121 42.15 13.93 5.50
CA ASN A 121 42.79 13.80 6.79
C ASN A 121 41.75 13.47 7.87
N THR A 122 41.98 12.40 8.62
CA THR A 122 41.14 11.96 9.75
C THR A 122 41.22 12.86 10.98
N ASP A 123 42.14 13.83 11.01
CA ASP A 123 42.25 14.83 12.09
C ASP A 123 41.38 16.07 11.84
N ARG A 124 40.78 16.19 10.66
CA ARG A 124 39.97 17.35 10.25
C ARG A 124 38.57 16.91 9.83
N GLN A 125 37.61 17.83 9.92
CA GLN A 125 36.28 17.58 9.38
C GLN A 125 36.36 17.41 7.86
N ILE A 126 35.56 16.48 7.35
CA ILE A 126 35.56 16.11 5.93
C ILE A 126 34.33 16.76 5.29
N ASN A 127 34.54 17.46 4.18
CA ASN A 127 33.45 17.97 3.37
C ASN A 127 32.84 16.81 2.57
N MET A 128 31.54 16.58 2.77
CA MET A 128 30.87 15.43 2.16
C MET A 128 30.63 15.58 0.68
N SER A 129 30.53 16.82 0.21
CA SER A 129 30.44 17.13 -1.23
C SER A 129 31.72 16.68 -1.94
N ASP A 130 32.87 16.97 -1.33
CA ASP A 130 34.18 16.63 -1.88
C ASP A 130 34.42 15.13 -1.80
N LEU A 131 34.10 14.48 -0.66
CA LEU A 131 34.20 13.03 -0.52
C LEU A 131 33.33 12.30 -1.56
N THR A 132 32.10 12.78 -1.77
CA THR A 132 31.20 12.21 -2.78
C THR A 132 31.73 12.40 -4.19
N ALA A 133 32.34 13.56 -4.49
CA ALA A 133 32.94 13.82 -5.80
C ALA A 133 34.11 12.86 -6.09
N VAL A 134 35.03 12.68 -5.14
CA VAL A 134 36.18 11.77 -5.29
C VAL A 134 35.71 10.33 -5.46
N LEU A 135 34.72 9.88 -4.69
CA LEU A 135 34.17 8.52 -4.83
C LEU A 135 33.49 8.31 -6.20
N ASN A 136 32.82 9.33 -6.74
CA ASN A 136 32.26 9.27 -8.09
C ASN A 136 33.33 9.21 -9.18
N GLU A 137 34.45 9.90 -8.99
CA GLU A 137 35.60 9.84 -9.91
C GLU A 137 36.21 8.43 -9.93
N VAL A 138 36.44 7.83 -8.75
CA VAL A 138 36.91 6.43 -8.64
C VAL A 138 35.93 5.45 -9.30
N LEU A 139 34.62 5.69 -9.17
CA LEU A 139 33.59 4.87 -9.83
C LEU A 139 33.65 4.99 -11.36
N ALA A 140 33.93 6.18 -11.88
CA ALA A 140 34.10 6.43 -13.30
C ALA A 140 35.36 5.74 -13.84
N ASP A 141 36.46 5.73 -13.09
CA ASP A 141 37.67 4.99 -13.45
C ASP A 141 37.42 3.48 -13.48
N LEU A 142 36.64 2.93 -12.54
CA LEU A 142 36.28 1.51 -12.54
C LEU A 142 35.48 1.10 -13.78
N SER A 143 34.67 2.01 -14.33
CA SER A 143 33.95 1.81 -15.60
C SER A 143 34.89 1.50 -16.77
N SER A 144 36.09 2.06 -16.75
CA SER A 144 37.09 1.85 -17.80
C SER A 144 37.89 0.56 -17.62
N SER A 145 38.02 0.05 -16.39
CA SER A 145 38.92 -1.06 -16.07
C SER A 145 38.26 -2.43 -16.11
N ASP A 146 36.99 -2.57 -15.76
CA ASP A 146 36.27 -3.86 -15.81
C ASP A 146 34.82 -3.68 -16.31
N PRO A 147 34.54 -4.00 -17.59
CA PRO A 147 33.21 -3.81 -18.15
C PRO A 147 32.15 -4.75 -17.54
N VAL A 148 32.56 -5.89 -16.98
CA VAL A 148 31.62 -6.85 -16.37
C VAL A 148 31.18 -6.35 -15.00
N CYS A 149 32.13 -5.92 -14.16
CA CYS A 149 31.82 -5.29 -12.88
C CYS A 149 31.00 -4.00 -13.08
N PHE A 150 31.35 -3.20 -14.09
CA PHE A 150 30.59 -2.00 -14.42
C PHE A 150 29.15 -2.33 -14.84
N ALA A 151 28.93 -3.33 -15.70
CA ALA A 151 27.59 -3.75 -16.08
C ALA A 151 26.75 -4.24 -14.88
N ALA A 152 27.35 -5.01 -13.97
CA ALA A 152 26.68 -5.47 -12.76
C ALA A 152 26.29 -4.29 -11.84
N LEU A 153 27.23 -3.36 -11.61
CA LEU A 153 27.01 -2.15 -10.82
C LEU A 153 25.87 -1.29 -11.40
N ILE A 154 25.91 -1.01 -12.70
CA ILE A 154 24.86 -0.24 -13.39
C ILE A 154 23.52 -0.97 -13.33
N GLY A 155 23.52 -2.30 -13.45
CA GLY A 155 22.32 -3.13 -13.26
C GLY A 155 21.72 -2.96 -11.86
N TYR A 156 22.53 -3.06 -10.81
CA TYR A 156 22.07 -2.83 -9.44
C TYR A 156 21.59 -1.40 -9.19
N GLN A 157 22.29 -0.40 -9.74
CA GLN A 157 21.90 0.99 -9.61
C GLN A 157 20.56 1.27 -10.30
N HIS A 158 20.36 0.69 -11.48
CA HIS A 158 19.08 0.72 -12.19
C HIS A 158 17.96 0.05 -11.37
N GLU A 159 18.22 -1.13 -10.81
CA GLU A 159 17.23 -1.85 -10.00
C GLU A 159 16.85 -1.08 -8.74
N LEU A 160 17.82 -0.50 -8.02
CA LEU A 160 17.55 0.36 -6.87
C LEU A 160 16.69 1.57 -7.24
N ARG A 161 16.95 2.20 -8.39
CA ARG A 161 16.14 3.31 -8.90
C ARG A 161 14.73 2.85 -9.23
N HIS A 162 14.58 1.72 -9.91
CA HIS A 162 13.28 1.14 -10.25
C HIS A 162 12.46 0.82 -8.99
N LEU A 163 13.05 0.13 -8.00
CA LEU A 163 12.40 -0.20 -6.74
C LEU A 163 12.00 1.04 -5.94
N ARG A 164 12.84 2.07 -5.93
CA ARG A 164 12.52 3.34 -5.27
C ARG A 164 11.33 4.04 -5.93
N SER A 165 11.29 4.05 -7.26
CA SER A 165 10.15 4.61 -8.01
C SER A 165 8.87 3.82 -7.75
N ALA A 166 8.93 2.50 -7.80
CA ALA A 166 7.80 1.62 -7.51
C ALA A 166 7.27 1.79 -6.08
N LEU A 167 8.17 1.93 -5.10
CA LEU A 167 7.79 2.23 -3.71
C LEU A 167 7.06 3.57 -3.61
N ASN A 168 7.56 4.60 -4.28
CA ASN A 168 6.93 5.92 -4.26
C ASN A 168 5.53 5.91 -4.88
N GLU A 169 5.36 5.19 -6.00
CA GLU A 169 4.06 5.00 -6.63
C GLU A 169 3.07 4.26 -5.72
N ALA A 170 3.52 3.16 -5.09
CA ALA A 170 2.70 2.42 -4.14
C ALA A 170 2.27 3.25 -2.91
N VAL A 171 3.15 4.13 -2.44
CA VAL A 171 2.84 5.05 -1.33
C VAL A 171 1.76 6.05 -1.74
N GLU A 172 1.86 6.65 -2.94
CA GLU A 172 0.85 7.59 -3.42
C GLU A 172 -0.48 6.88 -3.74
N GLU A 173 -0.47 5.67 -4.27
CA GLU A 173 -1.68 4.87 -4.45
C GLU A 173 -2.36 4.56 -3.10
N ASN A 174 -1.59 4.14 -2.11
CA ASN A 174 -2.12 3.87 -0.76
C ASN A 174 -2.74 5.12 -0.14
N LYS A 175 -2.08 6.26 -0.27
CA LYS A 175 -2.60 7.56 0.19
C LYS A 175 -3.91 7.93 -0.49
N LYS A 176 -4.02 7.71 -1.80
CA LYS A 176 -5.26 7.91 -2.55
C LYS A 176 -6.38 6.99 -2.05
N LEU A 177 -6.09 5.69 -1.88
CA LEU A 177 -7.06 4.73 -1.34
C LEU A 177 -7.51 5.08 0.07
N GLN A 178 -6.61 5.56 0.93
CA GLN A 178 -6.97 6.05 2.26
C GLN A 178 -7.91 7.26 2.19
N GLN A 179 -7.65 8.20 1.28
CA GLN A 179 -8.52 9.34 1.05
C GLN A 179 -9.90 8.90 0.57
N ASP A 180 -9.97 8.03 -0.44
CA ASP A 180 -11.21 7.50 -1.00
C ASP A 180 -12.02 6.75 0.07
N LEU A 181 -11.36 5.92 0.88
CA LEU A 181 -11.97 5.22 2.00
C LEU A 181 -12.54 6.21 3.03
N SER A 182 -11.77 7.25 3.39
CA SER A 182 -12.23 8.27 4.34
C SER A 182 -13.47 9.02 3.85
N GLN A 183 -13.52 9.34 2.55
CA GLN A 183 -14.65 10.01 1.93
C GLN A 183 -15.87 9.10 1.84
N ALA A 184 -15.69 7.84 1.45
CA ALA A 184 -16.76 6.85 1.42
C ALA A 184 -17.35 6.60 2.81
N ASN A 185 -16.49 6.55 3.84
CA ASN A 185 -16.94 6.39 5.22
C ASN A 185 -17.71 7.61 5.72
N ALA A 186 -17.28 8.83 5.40
CA ALA A 186 -18.01 10.05 5.74
C ALA A 186 -19.39 10.09 5.07
N TYR A 187 -19.47 9.73 3.79
CA TYR A 187 -20.75 9.65 3.07
C TYR A 187 -21.67 8.57 3.66
N ASN A 188 -21.13 7.39 3.96
CA ASN A 188 -21.90 6.31 4.59
C ASN A 188 -22.43 6.71 5.98
N SER A 189 -21.62 7.41 6.77
CA SER A 189 -22.06 7.95 8.06
C SER A 189 -23.22 8.93 7.91
N LEU A 190 -23.20 9.79 6.89
CA LEU A 190 -24.30 10.72 6.64
C LEU A 190 -25.57 9.97 6.22
N LEU A 191 -25.44 8.96 5.38
CA LEU A 191 -26.56 8.13 4.94
C LEU A 191 -27.18 7.34 6.11
N ALA A 192 -26.36 6.87 7.06
CA ALA A 192 -26.85 6.21 8.26
C ALA A 192 -27.70 7.17 9.12
N ILE A 193 -27.25 8.42 9.27
CA ILE A 193 -28.01 9.45 10.01
C ILE A 193 -29.35 9.74 9.31
N ASP A 194 -29.36 9.94 8.00
CA ASP A 194 -30.59 10.22 7.23
C ASP A 194 -31.59 9.05 7.29
N MET A 195 -31.08 7.82 7.29
CA MET A 195 -31.88 6.62 7.47
C MET A 195 -32.51 6.57 8.87
N ASP A 196 -31.72 6.86 9.91
CA ASP A 196 -32.22 6.91 11.29
C ASP A 196 -33.27 8.01 11.48
N ASP A 197 -33.07 9.19 10.89
CA ASP A 197 -34.04 10.30 10.92
C ASP A 197 -35.35 9.94 10.22
N SER A 198 -35.27 9.25 9.08
CA SER A 198 -36.44 8.75 8.36
C SER A 198 -37.20 7.70 9.17
N HIS A 199 -36.48 6.77 9.81
CA HIS A 199 -37.09 5.79 10.71
C HIS A 199 -37.76 6.45 11.91
N PHE A 200 -37.12 7.44 12.52
CA PHE A 200 -37.69 8.21 13.62
C PHE A 200 -39.01 8.88 13.21
N GLN A 201 -39.06 9.52 12.04
CA GLN A 201 -40.29 10.16 11.53
C GLN A 201 -41.43 9.17 11.30
N VAL A 202 -41.11 8.00 10.72
CA VAL A 202 -42.09 6.94 10.49
C VAL A 202 -42.61 6.40 11.82
N ASP A 203 -41.74 6.14 12.79
CA ASP A 203 -42.12 5.65 14.10
C ASP A 203 -42.99 6.65 14.86
N GLU A 204 -42.65 7.95 14.83
CA GLU A 204 -43.48 8.99 15.44
C GLU A 204 -44.85 9.12 14.77
N TYR A 205 -44.92 9.01 13.44
CA TYR A 205 -46.18 8.97 12.72
C TYR A 205 -47.07 7.81 13.20
N TRP A 206 -46.51 6.61 13.30
CA TRP A 206 -47.26 5.43 13.74
C TRP A 206 -47.67 5.52 15.21
N LYS A 207 -46.80 6.01 16.09
CA LYS A 207 -47.14 6.26 17.51
C LYS A 207 -48.32 7.23 17.61
N SER A 208 -48.26 8.36 16.90
CA SER A 208 -49.34 9.35 16.87
C SER A 208 -50.65 8.74 16.37
N LYS A 209 -50.59 8.00 15.25
CA LYS A 209 -51.76 7.32 14.69
C LYS A 209 -52.36 6.33 15.67
N LEU A 210 -51.53 5.54 16.35
CA LEU A 210 -51.97 4.55 17.32
C LEU A 210 -52.63 5.23 18.54
N LEU A 211 -52.06 6.32 19.06
CA LEU A 211 -52.66 7.12 20.12
C LEU A 211 -54.02 7.70 19.73
N ASP A 212 -54.16 8.20 18.50
CA ASP A 212 -55.45 8.69 17.98
C ASP A 212 -56.50 7.58 17.88
N THR A 213 -56.13 6.40 17.38
CA THR A 213 -57.06 5.25 17.34
C THR A 213 -57.49 4.82 18.74
N LEU A 214 -56.56 4.77 19.71
CA LEU A 214 -56.88 4.44 21.09
C LEU A 214 -57.80 5.49 21.74
N ARG A 215 -57.59 6.78 21.44
CA ARG A 215 -58.45 7.87 21.90
C ARG A 215 -59.87 7.73 21.34
N ASN A 216 -59.98 7.46 20.05
CA ASN A 216 -61.27 7.27 19.38
C ASN A 216 -62.03 6.06 19.95
N ILE A 217 -61.35 4.93 20.13
CA ILE A 217 -61.91 3.74 20.77
C ILE A 217 -62.40 4.09 22.18
N LYS A 218 -61.55 4.71 23.01
CA LYS A 218 -61.91 5.08 24.39
C LYS A 218 -63.07 6.08 24.47
N GLY A 219 -63.21 6.96 23.48
CA GLY A 219 -64.35 7.87 23.34
C GLY A 219 -65.65 7.18 22.90
N ALA A 220 -65.56 6.11 22.12
CA ALA A 220 -66.73 5.32 21.67
C ALA A 220 -67.32 4.41 22.77
N TYR A 221 -66.56 4.12 23.82
CA TYR A 221 -66.99 3.32 24.98
C TYR A 221 -67.38 4.16 26.21
N ARG A 222 -67.54 5.48 26.06
CA ARG A 222 -68.14 6.38 27.06
C ARG A 222 -69.50 6.87 26.57
#